data_AF-A0A7X5Q2V3-F1
#
_entry.id   AF-A0A7X5Q2V3-F1
#
_cell.length_a   1.000
_cell.length_b   1.000
_cell.length_c   1.000
_cell.angle_alpha   90.00
_cell.angle_beta   90.00
_cell.angle_gamma   90.00
#
_symmetry.space_group_name_H-M   'P 1'
#
loop_
_entity.id
_entity.type
_entity.pdbx_description
1 polymer ?
#
loop_
_entity_poly.entity_id
_entity_poly.type
_entity_poly.pdbx_seq_one_letter_code
_entity_poly.pdbx_strand_id
1 'polypeptide(L)'
;MAIPKDKYSQSNWDSFKNDIGFYPYINEFGFRNIADHVIDPCQDYFDPSLVNPGDSICVGVWLLDWFIAEVHDKIPSPYILITCDLDSWIPKHNAIKLAYDPKVAAWFAKNMIYTNHPKLFQIPMGQIVYLWQHGFVKYINNLDQLVKNRPHGKEYLLYMNHRERNHARRIEIADKFWDKPYCYSRNRTEKDRINMPDFWEEIAKAKFVISPLGLEVDCVRTWECFAIGSIPILEHSYLDPLYKDLPILFVHDWDQINQGFLETKYEELSHKQYRDEKAFMGYWVNLIHEKQEQVRSGNTSFAKIEATNFTSKDLKVLKSILNEFTSKPISLIYKGLLTNLRPYQITKEIKNIQEIKLYDLWENRSYLESFSFDKSLLRTNVINKSPKKNPKHTKKAYFVDLTHFRHALFKDYHLLNDFRHNLEESLLEIYISQRPGEMLFGNMAKDDYVGEVLERLEQKHHIKFKIKDNFWYCISSKT
;
A
#
# COMPACT_ATOMS: atom_id res chain seq x y z
N MET A 1 -10.88 28.30 -10.75
CA MET A 1 -10.05 28.84 -9.68
C MET A 1 -8.61 28.89 -10.15
N ALA A 2 -7.87 29.95 -9.82
CA ALA A 2 -6.46 30.05 -10.19
C ALA A 2 -5.65 28.96 -9.48
N ILE A 3 -4.86 28.21 -10.23
CA ILE A 3 -4.01 27.15 -9.69
C ILE A 3 -2.73 27.81 -9.12
N PRO A 4 -2.34 27.54 -7.87
CA PRO A 4 -1.10 28.05 -7.32
C PRO A 4 0.08 27.59 -8.17
N LYS A 5 0.88 28.54 -8.63
CA LYS A 5 2.17 28.27 -9.26
C LYS A 5 3.21 28.28 -8.14
N ASP A 6 3.57 27.09 -7.66
CA ASP A 6 4.54 26.89 -6.59
C ASP A 6 6.00 27.09 -7.06
N LYS A 7 6.95 27.01 -6.12
CA LYS A 7 8.40 27.26 -6.33
C LYS A 7 9.08 26.27 -7.30
N TYR A 8 8.41 25.20 -7.73
CA TYR A 8 8.91 24.24 -8.73
C TYR A 8 8.59 24.63 -10.18
N SER A 9 7.91 25.76 -10.38
CA SER A 9 7.75 26.46 -11.67
C SER A 9 9.07 26.82 -12.37
N GLN A 10 10.24 26.58 -11.76
CA GLN A 10 11.56 26.72 -12.40
C GLN A 10 12.05 25.46 -13.13
N SER A 11 11.32 24.34 -13.06
CA SER A 11 11.54 23.18 -13.95
C SER A 11 10.68 23.33 -15.21
N ASN A 12 11.19 22.92 -16.38
CA ASN A 12 10.59 23.12 -17.71
C ASN A 12 9.23 22.41 -17.92
N TRP A 13 8.23 22.67 -17.08
CA TRP A 13 6.89 22.11 -17.18
C TRP A 13 6.19 22.43 -18.51
N ASP A 14 6.51 23.58 -19.10
CA ASP A 14 6.06 23.96 -20.45
C ASP A 14 6.47 22.93 -21.52
N SER A 15 7.62 22.27 -21.35
CA SER A 15 8.06 21.22 -22.29
C SER A 15 7.24 19.94 -22.19
N PHE A 16 6.52 19.73 -21.09
CA PHE A 16 5.69 18.55 -20.86
C PHE A 16 4.20 18.74 -21.18
N LYS A 17 3.78 19.97 -21.52
CA LYS A 17 2.37 20.27 -21.82
C LYS A 17 1.77 19.36 -22.90
N ASN A 18 2.62 18.91 -23.82
CA ASN A 18 2.26 18.04 -24.95
C ASN A 18 2.96 16.66 -24.90
N ASP A 19 3.57 16.28 -23.76
CA ASP A 19 4.20 14.95 -23.65
C ASP A 19 3.11 13.89 -23.65
N ILE A 20 3.16 12.98 -24.62
CA ILE A 20 2.18 11.91 -24.83
C ILE A 20 2.43 10.68 -23.95
N GLY A 21 3.53 10.64 -23.19
CA GLY A 21 3.97 9.48 -22.44
C GLY A 21 4.46 8.33 -23.33
N PHE A 22 4.81 7.20 -22.72
CA PHE A 22 5.43 6.06 -23.40
C PHE A 22 4.54 4.82 -23.42
N TYR A 23 3.33 4.91 -23.96
CA TYR A 23 2.46 3.73 -24.08
C TYR A 23 3.17 2.60 -24.86
N PRO A 24 3.16 1.33 -24.39
CA PRO A 24 2.33 0.75 -23.34
C PRO A 24 2.94 0.78 -21.92
N TYR A 25 4.08 1.43 -21.71
CA TYR A 25 4.78 1.45 -20.43
C TYR A 25 4.17 2.43 -19.45
N ILE A 26 4.19 2.03 -18.17
CA ILE A 26 3.65 2.81 -17.07
C ILE A 26 4.59 4.00 -16.80
N ASN A 27 3.99 5.18 -16.75
CA ASN A 27 4.65 6.43 -16.41
C ASN A 27 3.61 7.43 -15.89
N GLU A 28 4.06 8.48 -15.19
CA GLU A 28 3.16 9.51 -14.63
C GLU A 28 2.35 10.28 -15.67
N PHE A 29 2.93 10.60 -16.84
CA PHE A 29 2.22 11.33 -17.88
C PHE A 29 1.11 10.51 -18.50
N GLY A 30 1.26 9.19 -18.57
CA GLY A 30 0.17 8.34 -19.02
C GLY A 30 -1.06 8.43 -18.09
N PHE A 31 -0.88 8.47 -16.77
CA PHE A 31 -2.00 8.67 -15.83
C PHE A 31 -2.59 10.07 -15.92
N ARG A 32 -1.74 11.08 -16.10
CA ARG A 32 -2.14 12.46 -16.31
C ARG A 32 -2.95 12.64 -17.59
N ASN A 33 -2.52 12.03 -18.69
CA ASN A 33 -3.08 12.26 -20.03
C ASN A 33 -4.40 11.54 -20.27
N ILE A 34 -4.70 10.49 -19.51
CA ILE A 34 -6.01 9.83 -19.54
C ILE A 34 -7.05 10.54 -18.67
N ALA A 35 -6.63 11.48 -17.80
CA ALA A 35 -7.54 12.15 -16.90
C ALA A 35 -8.41 13.16 -17.66
N ASP A 36 -9.70 13.24 -17.33
CA ASP A 36 -10.62 14.20 -17.94
C ASP A 36 -10.25 15.64 -17.56
N HIS A 37 -9.70 15.81 -16.35
CA HIS A 37 -9.22 17.09 -15.83
C HIS A 37 -7.82 16.93 -15.24
N VAL A 38 -6.99 17.97 -15.40
CA VAL A 38 -5.62 18.02 -14.85
C VAL A 38 -5.45 19.27 -14.01
N ILE A 39 -4.85 19.11 -12.83
CA ILE A 39 -4.47 20.17 -11.89
C ILE A 39 -2.98 20.00 -11.59
N ASP A 40 -2.16 20.74 -12.32
CA ASP A 40 -0.71 20.75 -12.22
C ASP A 40 -0.16 22.15 -12.58
N PRO A 41 1.16 22.38 -12.47
CA PRO A 41 1.76 23.66 -12.84
C PRO A 41 1.59 24.08 -14.30
N CYS A 42 1.24 23.17 -15.22
CA CYS A 42 1.01 23.46 -16.64
C CYS A 42 -0.36 24.09 -16.93
N GLN A 43 -1.27 24.10 -15.95
CA GLN A 43 -2.61 24.70 -16.05
C GLN A 43 -2.71 25.98 -15.22
N ASP A 44 -3.39 27.00 -15.75
CA ASP A 44 -3.54 28.29 -15.04
C ASP A 44 -4.80 28.33 -14.16
N TYR A 45 -5.84 27.62 -14.58
CA TYR A 45 -7.16 27.66 -13.95
C TYR A 45 -7.83 26.28 -14.00
N PHE A 46 -8.58 25.95 -12.95
CA PHE A 46 -9.44 24.78 -12.89
C PHE A 46 -10.86 25.15 -12.48
N ASP A 47 -11.88 24.80 -13.27
CA ASP A 47 -13.28 25.06 -12.92
C ASP A 47 -13.95 23.83 -12.26
N PRO A 48 -14.23 23.84 -10.95
CA PRO A 48 -14.87 22.71 -10.30
C PRO A 48 -16.31 22.46 -10.79
N SER A 49 -16.97 23.45 -11.41
CA SER A 49 -18.34 23.30 -11.91
C SER A 49 -18.44 22.46 -13.19
N LEU A 50 -17.31 22.25 -13.88
CA LEU A 50 -17.23 21.46 -15.11
C LEU A 50 -17.03 19.96 -14.88
N VAL A 51 -16.88 19.53 -13.63
CA VAL A 51 -16.68 18.13 -13.27
C VAL A 51 -18.00 17.38 -13.30
N ASN A 52 -18.14 16.46 -14.25
CA ASN A 52 -19.30 15.58 -14.38
C ASN A 52 -19.14 14.30 -13.54
N PRO A 53 -20.26 13.61 -13.22
CA PRO A 53 -20.18 12.33 -12.52
C PRO A 53 -19.28 11.32 -13.25
N GLY A 54 -18.29 10.82 -12.52
CA GLY A 54 -17.33 9.84 -13.02
C GLY A 54 -16.18 10.43 -13.83
N ASP A 55 -16.09 11.75 -13.93
CA ASP A 55 -14.86 12.38 -14.44
C ASP A 55 -13.69 12.07 -13.51
N SER A 56 -12.51 11.96 -14.11
CA SER A 56 -11.24 11.78 -13.43
C SER A 56 -10.49 13.10 -13.34
N ILE A 57 -9.86 13.34 -12.20
CA ILE A 57 -9.07 14.55 -11.93
C ILE A 57 -7.68 14.10 -11.50
N CYS A 58 -6.67 14.39 -12.33
CA CYS A 58 -5.26 14.20 -11.98
C CYS A 58 -4.74 15.45 -11.26
N VAL A 59 -4.30 15.28 -10.01
CA VAL A 59 -3.77 16.36 -9.17
C VAL A 59 -2.33 16.05 -8.81
N GLY A 60 -1.40 16.96 -9.16
CA GLY A 60 -0.02 16.87 -8.68
C GLY A 60 0.01 16.89 -7.15
N VAL A 61 0.80 16.02 -6.51
CA VAL A 61 0.69 15.77 -5.05
C VAL A 61 0.93 17.02 -4.20
N TRP A 62 1.74 17.95 -4.70
CA TRP A 62 2.03 19.25 -4.08
C TRP A 62 0.81 20.17 -3.98
N LEU A 63 -0.10 20.05 -4.94
CA LEU A 63 -1.34 20.82 -5.00
C LEU A 63 -2.49 20.13 -4.25
N LEU A 64 -2.28 18.94 -3.69
CA LEU A 64 -3.32 18.19 -2.99
C LEU A 64 -3.89 18.96 -1.79
N ASP A 65 -3.02 19.62 -1.02
CA ASP A 65 -3.45 20.39 0.16
C ASP A 65 -4.32 21.59 -0.24
N TRP A 66 -3.93 22.30 -1.30
CA TRP A 66 -4.74 23.38 -1.89
C TRP A 66 -6.04 22.84 -2.49
N PHE A 67 -5.99 21.72 -3.22
CA PHE A 67 -7.17 21.09 -3.80
C PHE A 67 -8.21 20.76 -2.72
N ILE A 68 -7.77 20.18 -1.60
CA ILE A 68 -8.66 19.85 -0.47
C ILE A 68 -9.30 21.11 0.12
N ALA A 69 -8.51 22.16 0.35
CA ALA A 69 -8.98 23.38 1.00
C ALA A 69 -9.89 24.22 0.10
N GLU A 70 -9.55 24.32 -1.18
CA GLU A 70 -10.10 25.35 -2.06
C GLU A 70 -11.05 24.80 -3.14
N VAL A 71 -10.86 23.55 -3.57
CA VAL A 71 -11.51 23.01 -4.77
C VAL A 71 -12.53 21.92 -4.44
N HIS A 72 -12.15 20.93 -3.62
CA HIS A 72 -12.93 19.72 -3.39
C HIS A 72 -14.39 19.99 -2.99
N ASP A 73 -14.64 20.95 -2.10
CA ASP A 73 -15.98 21.28 -1.63
C ASP A 73 -16.89 21.91 -2.70
N LYS A 74 -16.30 22.51 -3.73
CA LYS A 74 -17.02 23.18 -4.83
C LYS A 74 -17.35 22.23 -5.99
N ILE A 75 -16.78 21.03 -6.01
CA ILE A 75 -17.10 20.01 -7.02
C ILE A 75 -18.50 19.45 -6.72
N PRO A 76 -19.45 19.52 -7.67
CA PRO A 76 -20.85 19.11 -7.43
C PRO A 76 -21.07 17.60 -7.55
N SER A 77 -20.18 16.89 -8.25
CA SER A 77 -20.38 15.51 -8.71
C SER A 77 -19.37 14.54 -8.09
N PRO A 78 -19.71 13.24 -7.95
CA PRO A 78 -18.73 12.22 -7.63
C PRO A 78 -17.70 12.05 -8.76
N TYR A 79 -16.43 11.91 -8.43
CA TYR A 79 -15.31 11.88 -9.36
C TYR A 79 -14.24 10.86 -8.95
N ILE A 80 -13.34 10.55 -9.88
CA ILE A 80 -12.17 9.71 -9.68
C ILE A 80 -10.96 10.62 -9.44
N LEU A 81 -10.26 10.44 -8.32
CA LEU A 81 -9.04 11.19 -8.02
C LEU A 81 -7.81 10.39 -8.45
N ILE A 82 -6.88 11.04 -9.14
CA ILE A 82 -5.57 10.49 -9.47
C ILE A 82 -4.52 11.43 -8.89
N THR A 83 -3.60 10.91 -8.07
CA THR A 83 -2.48 11.70 -7.55
C THR A 83 -1.18 11.00 -7.88
N CYS A 84 -0.41 11.58 -8.79
CA CYS A 84 0.88 11.09 -9.24
C CYS A 84 1.94 12.10 -8.85
N ASP A 85 2.92 11.70 -8.02
CA ASP A 85 4.24 12.33 -7.97
C ASP A 85 5.21 11.56 -7.06
N LEU A 86 6.44 12.04 -6.99
CA LEU A 86 7.48 11.64 -6.04
C LEU A 86 7.38 12.43 -4.72
N ASP A 87 8.07 11.95 -3.69
CA ASP A 87 8.42 12.66 -2.45
C ASP A 87 7.23 13.03 -1.54
N SER A 88 6.09 12.36 -1.69
CA SER A 88 4.97 12.51 -0.75
C SER A 88 4.18 11.22 -0.58
N TRP A 89 4.04 10.80 0.67
CA TRP A 89 3.13 9.73 1.07
C TRP A 89 1.69 10.24 1.18
N ILE A 90 0.73 9.38 0.84
CA ILE A 90 -0.70 9.72 0.76
C ILE A 90 -1.54 8.65 1.47
N PRO A 91 -2.66 9.04 2.10
CA PRO A 91 -3.05 10.41 2.52
C PRO A 91 -2.23 10.99 3.68
N LYS A 92 -1.98 12.30 3.60
CA LYS A 92 -1.65 13.19 4.74
C LYS A 92 -2.87 13.41 5.65
N HIS A 93 -2.69 14.05 6.81
CA HIS A 93 -3.77 14.26 7.80
C HIS A 93 -4.99 14.96 7.24
N ASN A 94 -4.79 16.01 6.46
CA ASN A 94 -5.86 16.77 5.82
C ASN A 94 -6.55 16.00 4.67
N ALA A 95 -5.80 15.11 4.00
CA ALA A 95 -6.28 14.28 2.91
C ALA A 95 -7.25 13.18 3.35
N ILE A 96 -7.33 12.88 4.65
CA ILE A 96 -8.28 11.89 5.18
C ILE A 96 -9.74 12.22 4.80
N LYS A 97 -10.11 13.51 4.73
CA LYS A 97 -11.46 13.93 4.34
C LYS A 97 -11.88 13.33 3.00
N LEU A 98 -10.96 13.28 2.04
CA LEU A 98 -11.20 12.74 0.71
C LEU A 98 -11.55 11.25 0.74
N ALA A 99 -10.93 10.46 1.63
CA ALA A 99 -11.27 9.04 1.75
C ALA A 99 -12.71 8.83 2.25
N TYR A 100 -13.18 9.68 3.17
CA TYR A 100 -14.53 9.59 3.73
C TYR A 100 -15.62 10.23 2.86
N ASP A 101 -15.30 11.30 2.13
CA ASP A 101 -16.28 12.01 1.32
C ASP A 101 -16.79 11.13 0.15
N PRO A 102 -18.11 10.94 -0.01
CA PRO A 102 -18.68 10.14 -1.09
C PRO A 102 -18.47 10.74 -2.49
N LYS A 103 -18.08 12.02 -2.61
CA LYS A 103 -17.71 12.62 -3.90
C LYS A 103 -16.42 12.01 -4.46
N VAL A 104 -15.50 11.55 -3.61
CA VAL A 104 -14.37 10.77 -4.11
C VAL A 104 -14.85 9.34 -4.25
N ALA A 105 -15.09 8.91 -5.48
CA ALA A 105 -15.61 7.57 -5.78
C ALA A 105 -14.49 6.53 -5.80
N ALA A 106 -13.33 6.91 -6.34
CA ALA A 106 -12.09 6.16 -6.26
C ALA A 106 -10.91 7.14 -6.22
N TRP A 107 -9.79 6.70 -5.66
CA TRP A 107 -8.56 7.45 -5.55
C TRP A 107 -7.37 6.55 -5.88
N PHE A 108 -6.75 6.82 -7.02
CA PHE A 108 -5.54 6.19 -7.51
C PHE A 108 -4.31 7.01 -7.08
N ALA A 109 -3.35 6.40 -6.38
CA ALA A 109 -2.12 7.11 -5.99
C ALA A 109 -0.87 6.23 -5.92
N LYS A 110 0.29 6.82 -6.25
CA LYS A 110 1.62 6.22 -6.05
C LYS A 110 2.00 6.23 -4.57
N ASN A 111 2.80 5.25 -4.14
CA ASN A 111 3.31 5.11 -2.77
C ASN A 111 2.24 5.31 -1.67
N MET A 112 1.01 4.90 -1.95
CA MET A 112 -0.08 5.04 -1.02
C MET A 112 0.12 4.04 0.11
N ILE A 113 0.17 4.54 1.34
CA ILE A 113 0.42 3.74 2.56
C ILE A 113 -0.75 2.80 2.89
N TYR A 114 -1.94 3.13 2.39
CA TYR A 114 -3.19 2.47 2.71
C TYR A 114 -3.60 1.56 1.56
N THR A 115 -3.79 0.27 1.87
CA THR A 115 -3.83 -0.77 0.84
C THR A 115 -5.18 -1.42 0.62
N ASN A 116 -6.13 -1.22 1.53
CA ASN A 116 -7.29 -2.11 1.65
C ASN A 116 -8.59 -1.34 1.97
N HIS A 117 -8.59 -0.04 1.65
CA HIS A 117 -9.78 0.79 1.64
C HIS A 117 -10.47 0.68 0.26
N PRO A 118 -11.80 0.45 0.16
CA PRO A 118 -12.48 0.17 -1.12
C PRO A 118 -12.35 1.23 -2.21
N LYS A 119 -12.15 2.49 -1.80
CA LYS A 119 -11.93 3.62 -2.72
C LYS A 119 -10.47 3.85 -3.08
N LEU A 120 -9.52 3.26 -2.36
CA LEU A 120 -8.10 3.57 -2.49
C LEU A 120 -7.42 2.51 -3.35
N PHE A 121 -6.75 2.96 -4.40
CA PHE A 121 -6.07 2.11 -5.37
C PHE A 121 -4.62 2.55 -5.46
N GLN A 122 -3.71 1.66 -5.04
CA GLN A 122 -2.29 1.87 -5.31
C GLN A 122 -2.08 1.78 -6.82
N ILE A 123 -1.34 2.75 -7.37
CA ILE A 123 -0.85 2.70 -8.74
C ILE A 123 0.68 2.59 -8.77
N PRO A 124 1.21 1.92 -9.81
CA PRO A 124 2.63 1.72 -10.00
C PRO A 124 3.42 3.02 -10.16
N MET A 125 4.67 3.01 -9.69
CA MET A 125 5.67 3.96 -10.13
C MET A 125 5.92 3.87 -11.64
N GLY A 126 5.98 2.63 -12.14
CA GLY A 126 6.17 2.30 -13.55
C GLY A 126 7.63 2.16 -13.97
N GLN A 127 7.84 1.83 -15.25
CA GLN A 127 9.17 1.67 -15.85
C GLN A 127 9.88 3.01 -16.09
N ILE A 128 9.13 4.12 -16.04
CA ILE A 128 9.65 5.43 -16.42
C ILE A 128 9.08 6.49 -15.47
N VAL A 129 9.96 7.28 -14.86
CA VAL A 129 9.58 8.50 -14.10
C VAL A 129 10.19 9.73 -14.75
N TYR A 130 9.62 10.92 -14.54
CA TYR A 130 10.00 12.13 -15.28
C TYR A 130 11.51 12.41 -15.32
N LEU A 131 12.20 12.18 -14.19
CA LEU A 131 13.65 12.37 -14.06
C LEU A 131 14.46 11.63 -15.12
N TRP A 132 13.93 10.52 -15.65
CA TRP A 132 14.60 9.67 -16.64
C TRP A 132 14.05 9.84 -18.05
N GLN A 133 12.89 10.48 -18.24
CA GLN A 133 12.18 10.51 -19.53
C GLN A 133 13.00 11.10 -20.67
N HIS A 134 13.66 12.25 -20.48
CA HIS A 134 14.50 12.86 -21.52
C HIS A 134 15.65 11.96 -21.98
N GLY A 135 16.17 11.11 -21.09
CA GLY A 135 17.18 10.10 -21.42
C GLY A 135 16.60 8.79 -21.92
N PHE A 136 15.33 8.51 -21.64
CA PHE A 136 14.64 7.25 -21.93
C PHE A 136 14.09 7.19 -23.35
N VAL A 137 13.63 8.32 -23.92
CA VAL A 137 13.06 8.39 -25.29
C VAL A 137 13.97 7.69 -26.30
N LYS A 138 15.29 7.90 -26.19
CA LYS A 138 16.27 7.31 -27.12
C LYS A 138 16.39 5.78 -27.02
N TYR A 139 15.94 5.17 -25.92
CA TYR A 139 16.08 3.74 -25.65
C TYR A 139 14.75 2.97 -25.63
N ILE A 140 13.61 3.66 -25.78
CA ILE A 140 12.29 3.01 -25.72
C ILE A 140 12.15 1.85 -26.71
N ASN A 141 12.73 2.00 -27.92
CA ASN A 141 12.73 0.97 -28.95
C ASN A 141 13.54 -0.26 -28.54
N ASN A 142 14.62 -0.09 -27.77
CA ASN A 142 15.40 -1.21 -27.24
C ASN A 142 14.56 -2.01 -26.22
N LEU A 143 13.87 -1.33 -25.31
CA LEU A 143 12.99 -1.98 -24.36
C LEU A 143 11.85 -2.72 -25.08
N ASP A 144 11.20 -2.07 -26.06
CA ASP A 144 10.13 -2.69 -26.86
C ASP A 144 10.58 -3.95 -27.61
N GLN A 145 11.76 -3.90 -28.24
CA GLN A 145 12.33 -5.07 -28.89
C GLN A 145 12.64 -6.20 -27.89
N LEU A 146 13.18 -5.87 -26.72
CA LEU A 146 13.51 -6.85 -25.69
C LEU A 146 12.25 -7.48 -25.07
N VAL A 147 11.22 -6.68 -24.80
CA VAL A 147 9.94 -7.16 -24.25
C VAL A 147 9.23 -8.06 -25.26
N LYS A 148 9.31 -7.75 -26.57
CA LYS A 148 8.75 -8.60 -27.63
C LYS A 148 9.54 -9.88 -27.85
N ASN A 149 10.86 -9.83 -27.67
CA ASN A 149 11.78 -10.93 -27.94
C ASN A 149 12.54 -11.36 -26.68
N ARG A 150 11.81 -11.63 -25.59
CA ARG A 150 12.43 -12.02 -24.31
C ARG A 150 13.30 -13.28 -24.49
N PRO A 151 14.52 -13.33 -23.93
CA PRO A 151 15.35 -14.53 -23.99
C PRO A 151 14.64 -15.74 -23.39
N HIS A 152 14.67 -16.88 -24.10
CA HIS A 152 14.04 -18.13 -23.62
C HIS A 152 14.82 -18.80 -22.47
N GLY A 153 16.10 -18.46 -22.29
CA GLY A 153 16.96 -18.99 -21.23
C GLY A 153 17.44 -17.90 -20.28
N LYS A 154 17.61 -18.26 -19.00
CA LYS A 154 18.21 -17.38 -17.98
C LYS A 154 19.64 -17.84 -17.70
N GLU A 155 20.61 -16.97 -17.94
CA GLU A 155 22.04 -17.18 -17.66
C GLU A 155 22.36 -17.03 -16.17
N TYR A 156 21.72 -16.08 -15.48
CA TYR A 156 22.06 -15.73 -14.09
C TYR A 156 20.95 -16.19 -13.13
N LEU A 157 21.33 -16.83 -12.02
CA LEU A 157 20.37 -17.13 -10.95
C LEU A 157 19.92 -15.84 -10.25
N LEU A 158 20.87 -14.99 -9.89
CA LEU A 158 20.63 -13.72 -9.23
C LEU A 158 21.42 -12.60 -9.94
N TYR A 159 20.77 -11.47 -10.18
CA TYR A 159 21.37 -10.26 -10.73
C TYR A 159 21.28 -9.10 -9.74
N MET A 160 22.39 -8.37 -9.58
CA MET A 160 22.44 -7.19 -8.73
C MET A 160 23.17 -6.03 -9.43
N ASN A 161 22.40 -4.98 -9.71
CA ASN A 161 22.92 -3.71 -10.18
C ASN A 161 22.02 -2.58 -9.65
N HIS A 162 22.44 -1.97 -8.55
CA HIS A 162 21.76 -0.82 -7.98
C HIS A 162 22.75 0.22 -7.50
N ARG A 163 22.40 1.49 -7.67
CA ARG A 163 23.20 2.56 -7.09
C ARG A 163 23.17 2.48 -5.57
N GLU A 164 24.33 2.27 -4.96
CA GLU A 164 24.57 2.50 -3.54
C GLU A 164 24.28 3.98 -3.23
N ARG A 165 23.48 4.23 -2.20
CA ARG A 165 23.09 5.56 -1.76
C ARG A 165 23.50 5.73 -0.30
N ASN A 166 23.49 6.96 0.20
CA ASN A 166 23.83 7.27 1.60
C ASN A 166 22.92 6.57 2.64
N HIS A 167 21.85 5.91 2.21
CA HIS A 167 21.09 4.99 3.05
C HIS A 167 21.82 3.65 3.16
N ALA A 168 22.17 3.27 4.39
CA ALA A 168 22.93 2.06 4.72
C ALA A 168 22.39 0.80 4.03
N ARG A 169 21.07 0.68 3.83
CA ARG A 169 20.48 -0.58 3.34
C ARG A 169 20.94 -1.02 1.95
N ARG A 170 21.10 -0.11 0.99
CA ARG A 170 21.57 -0.52 -0.35
C ARG A 170 23.04 -0.94 -0.33
N ILE A 171 23.81 -0.36 0.57
CA ILE A 171 25.20 -0.73 0.84
C ILE A 171 25.22 -2.12 1.48
N GLU A 172 24.43 -2.36 2.54
CA GLU A 172 24.31 -3.67 3.20
C GLU A 172 23.92 -4.80 2.23
N ILE A 173 22.97 -4.54 1.34
CA ILE A 173 22.57 -5.51 0.31
C ILE A 173 23.73 -5.75 -0.66
N ALA A 174 24.40 -4.69 -1.10
CA ALA A 174 25.57 -4.84 -1.95
C ALA A 174 26.66 -5.67 -1.26
N ASP A 175 27.02 -5.34 -0.01
CA ASP A 175 27.96 -6.08 0.86
C ASP A 175 27.64 -7.57 0.92
N LYS A 176 26.35 -7.90 0.98
CA LYS A 176 25.88 -9.27 1.15
C LYS A 176 26.00 -10.13 -0.11
N PHE A 177 25.90 -9.55 -1.31
CA PHE A 177 25.74 -10.32 -2.55
C PHE A 177 26.80 -10.08 -3.62
N TRP A 178 27.64 -9.05 -3.50
CA TRP A 178 28.56 -8.65 -4.59
C TRP A 178 29.59 -9.72 -4.97
N ASP A 179 29.99 -10.57 -4.01
CA ASP A 179 31.02 -11.61 -4.16
C ASP A 179 30.46 -13.03 -4.24
N LYS A 180 29.12 -13.19 -4.26
CA LYS A 180 28.51 -14.52 -4.19
C LYS A 180 28.56 -15.21 -5.54
N PRO A 181 28.95 -16.51 -5.60
CA PRO A 181 29.14 -17.22 -6.88
C PRO A 181 27.84 -17.41 -7.67
N TYR A 182 26.69 -17.31 -7.00
CA TYR A 182 25.36 -17.39 -7.62
C TYR A 182 24.78 -16.02 -7.99
N CYS A 183 25.52 -14.92 -7.77
CA CYS A 183 25.10 -13.55 -8.04
C CYS A 183 25.98 -12.91 -9.11
N TYR A 184 25.40 -12.57 -10.25
CA TYR A 184 26.05 -11.67 -11.20
C TYR A 184 25.84 -10.23 -10.73
N SER A 185 26.91 -9.63 -10.19
CA SER A 185 26.85 -8.25 -9.70
C SER A 185 27.67 -7.29 -10.55
N ARG A 186 27.06 -6.13 -10.83
CA ARG A 186 27.75 -4.95 -11.36
C ARG A 186 28.19 -3.99 -10.26
N ASN A 187 27.71 -4.15 -9.03
CA ASN A 187 28.09 -3.31 -7.90
C ASN A 187 29.55 -3.55 -7.51
N ARG A 188 30.29 -2.47 -7.22
CA ARG A 188 31.67 -2.52 -6.70
C ARG A 188 32.63 -3.20 -7.67
N THR A 189 32.35 -3.07 -8.96
CA THR A 189 33.21 -3.56 -10.02
C THR A 189 33.75 -2.37 -10.80
N GLU A 190 34.90 -2.50 -11.47
CA GLU A 190 35.39 -1.45 -12.38
C GLU A 190 34.44 -1.14 -13.56
N LYS A 191 33.29 -1.83 -13.63
CA LYS A 191 32.25 -1.77 -14.66
C LYS A 191 30.93 -1.15 -14.15
N ASP A 192 30.98 -0.32 -13.11
CA ASP A 192 29.82 0.25 -12.39
C ASP A 192 28.86 1.12 -13.24
N ARG A 193 29.16 1.41 -14.52
CA ARG A 193 28.32 2.25 -15.40
C ARG A 193 28.10 1.62 -16.77
N ILE A 194 27.03 0.83 -16.86
CA ILE A 194 26.49 0.36 -18.14
C ILE A 194 25.40 1.30 -18.65
N ASN A 195 25.14 1.29 -19.96
CA ASN A 195 24.01 2.02 -20.51
C ASN A 195 22.68 1.27 -20.23
N MET A 196 21.55 1.92 -20.48
CA MET A 196 20.23 1.34 -20.21
C MET A 196 19.92 0.07 -21.03
N PRO A 197 20.16 0.02 -22.36
CA PRO A 197 19.98 -1.21 -23.12
C PRO A 197 20.76 -2.41 -22.55
N ASP A 198 22.04 -2.24 -22.24
CA ASP A 198 22.89 -3.31 -21.68
C ASP A 198 22.37 -3.76 -20.30
N PHE A 199 21.88 -2.82 -19.48
CA PHE A 199 21.26 -3.13 -18.20
C PHE A 199 20.00 -4.00 -18.35
N TRP A 200 19.13 -3.67 -19.30
CA TRP A 200 17.93 -4.46 -19.55
C TRP A 200 18.24 -5.84 -20.12
N GLU A 201 19.24 -5.96 -20.99
CA GLU A 201 19.73 -7.26 -21.47
C GLU A 201 20.24 -8.15 -20.32
N GLU A 202 20.98 -7.57 -19.37
CA GLU A 202 21.42 -8.29 -18.17
C GLU A 202 20.25 -8.72 -17.27
N ILE A 203 19.25 -7.84 -17.07
CA ILE A 203 18.00 -8.20 -16.38
C ILE A 203 17.33 -9.37 -17.10
N ALA A 204 17.19 -9.31 -18.42
CA ALA A 204 16.49 -10.31 -19.23
C ALA A 204 17.10 -11.71 -19.11
N LYS A 205 18.42 -11.76 -18.90
CA LYS A 205 19.18 -12.99 -18.68
C LYS A 205 19.12 -13.51 -17.24
N ALA A 206 18.56 -12.77 -16.31
CA ALA A 206 18.47 -13.18 -14.90
C ALA A 206 17.14 -13.88 -14.56
N LYS A 207 17.19 -14.89 -13.69
CA LYS A 207 16.00 -15.46 -13.04
C LYS A 207 15.44 -14.47 -12.02
N PHE A 208 16.29 -14.05 -11.07
CA PHE A 208 15.95 -13.08 -10.05
C PHE A 208 16.77 -11.79 -10.16
N VAL A 209 16.16 -10.68 -9.78
CA VAL A 209 16.82 -9.36 -9.73
C VAL A 209 16.64 -8.72 -8.36
N ILE A 210 17.73 -8.32 -7.72
CA ILE A 210 17.70 -7.58 -6.45
C ILE A 210 17.11 -6.18 -6.70
N SER A 211 15.91 -5.91 -6.16
CA SER A 211 15.20 -4.63 -6.32
C SER A 211 14.87 -3.98 -4.97
N PRO A 212 15.87 -3.52 -4.19
CA PRO A 212 15.61 -2.75 -2.98
C PRO A 212 14.85 -1.45 -3.27
N LEU A 213 14.27 -0.90 -2.21
CA LEU A 213 13.52 0.36 -2.23
C LEU A 213 14.23 1.44 -3.05
N GLY A 214 13.44 2.19 -3.83
CA GLY A 214 13.81 3.23 -4.78
C GLY A 214 14.32 4.53 -4.15
N LEU A 215 13.95 5.67 -4.75
CA LEU A 215 13.89 6.94 -4.01
C LEU A 215 12.78 6.88 -2.95
N GLU A 216 11.74 6.11 -3.24
CA GLU A 216 10.62 5.81 -2.36
C GLU A 216 10.51 4.29 -2.18
N VAL A 217 9.38 3.78 -1.68
CA VAL A 217 9.20 2.34 -1.47
C VAL A 217 9.08 1.60 -2.80
N ASP A 218 8.37 2.17 -3.78
CA ASP A 218 8.33 1.61 -5.13
C ASP A 218 9.65 1.90 -5.89
N CYS A 219 10.01 1.01 -6.82
CA CYS A 219 11.23 1.13 -7.62
C CYS A 219 10.95 0.87 -9.09
N VAL A 220 11.47 1.75 -9.96
CA VAL A 220 11.41 1.59 -11.43
C VAL A 220 11.93 0.22 -11.87
N ARG A 221 13.01 -0.26 -11.25
CA ARG A 221 13.62 -1.57 -11.54
C ARG A 221 12.65 -2.73 -11.34
N THR A 222 11.77 -2.64 -10.36
CA THR A 222 10.74 -3.65 -10.11
C THR A 222 9.81 -3.77 -11.32
N TRP A 223 9.34 -2.65 -11.86
CA TRP A 223 8.47 -2.60 -13.03
C TRP A 223 9.18 -2.94 -14.33
N GLU A 224 10.47 -2.63 -14.47
CA GLU A 224 11.32 -3.08 -15.58
C GLU A 224 11.45 -4.61 -15.58
N CYS A 225 11.67 -5.23 -14.41
CA CYS A 225 11.73 -6.68 -14.28
C CYS A 225 10.43 -7.36 -14.74
N PHE A 226 9.27 -6.83 -14.30
CA PHE A 226 7.97 -7.36 -14.75
C PHE A 226 7.79 -7.23 -16.26
N ALA A 227 8.16 -6.08 -16.84
CA ALA A 227 8.06 -5.87 -18.29
C ALA A 227 9.00 -6.80 -19.08
N ILE A 228 10.19 -7.07 -18.57
CA ILE A 228 11.23 -7.86 -19.25
C ILE A 228 11.08 -9.38 -18.99
N GLY A 229 10.34 -9.78 -17.95
CA GLY A 229 10.11 -11.19 -17.61
C GLY A 229 11.18 -11.80 -16.70
N SER A 230 11.67 -11.02 -15.74
CA SER A 230 12.53 -11.49 -14.64
C SER A 230 11.82 -11.25 -13.30
N ILE A 231 12.18 -12.02 -12.26
CA ILE A 231 11.47 -11.98 -10.97
C ILE A 231 12.20 -11.02 -10.02
N PRO A 232 11.67 -9.83 -9.71
CA PRO A 232 12.30 -8.96 -8.73
C PRO A 232 12.18 -9.55 -7.33
N ILE A 233 13.23 -9.37 -6.52
CA ILE A 233 13.25 -9.68 -5.09
C ILE A 233 13.09 -8.37 -4.32
N LEU A 234 12.07 -8.30 -3.48
CA LEU A 234 11.74 -7.15 -2.65
C LEU A 234 11.62 -7.57 -1.19
N GLU A 235 11.89 -6.64 -0.27
CA GLU A 235 11.43 -6.79 1.10
C GLU A 235 9.93 -6.52 1.19
N HIS A 236 9.23 -7.22 2.08
CA HIS A 236 7.82 -6.92 2.37
C HIS A 236 7.63 -5.43 2.70
N SER A 237 6.57 -4.82 2.14
CA SER A 237 6.20 -3.44 2.39
C SER A 237 4.69 -3.23 2.27
N TYR A 238 4.22 -2.00 2.57
CA TYR A 238 2.83 -1.65 2.31
C TYR A 238 2.49 -1.67 0.80
N LEU A 239 3.45 -1.85 -0.10
CA LEU A 239 3.18 -2.02 -1.53
C LEU A 239 2.96 -3.49 -1.94
N ASP A 240 3.03 -4.47 -1.04
CA ASP A 240 2.80 -5.87 -1.42
C ASP A 240 1.49 -6.10 -2.19
N PRO A 241 0.34 -5.47 -1.81
CA PRO A 241 -0.91 -5.59 -2.57
C PRO A 241 -0.83 -5.03 -4.00
N LEU A 242 -0.01 -4.00 -4.24
CA LEU A 242 0.23 -3.46 -5.58
C LEU A 242 0.82 -4.52 -6.51
N TYR A 243 1.67 -5.40 -5.98
CA TYR A 243 2.32 -6.46 -6.76
C TYR A 243 1.55 -7.78 -6.79
N LYS A 244 0.37 -7.85 -6.17
CA LYS A 244 -0.46 -9.05 -6.21
C LYS A 244 -0.68 -9.52 -7.65
N ASP A 245 -0.59 -10.84 -7.86
CA ASP A 245 -0.72 -11.54 -9.14
C ASP A 245 0.42 -11.28 -10.16
N LEU A 246 1.53 -10.63 -9.75
CA LEU A 246 2.77 -10.49 -10.54
C LEU A 246 3.87 -11.44 -10.06
N PRO A 247 4.85 -11.77 -10.91
CA PRO A 247 5.95 -12.67 -10.55
C PRO A 247 6.97 -11.94 -9.66
N ILE A 248 6.83 -12.06 -8.34
CA ILE A 248 7.68 -11.39 -7.34
C ILE A 248 8.10 -12.37 -6.24
N LEU A 249 9.31 -12.17 -5.69
CA LEU A 249 9.77 -12.86 -4.50
C LEU A 249 9.89 -11.86 -3.34
N PHE A 250 8.99 -11.95 -2.37
CA PHE A 250 9.12 -11.17 -1.14
C PHE A 250 10.04 -11.87 -0.13
N VAL A 251 10.79 -11.07 0.61
CA VAL A 251 11.62 -11.52 1.74
C VAL A 251 11.32 -10.69 2.98
N HIS A 252 11.41 -11.31 4.15
CA HIS A 252 11.39 -10.62 5.45
C HIS A 252 12.74 -10.00 5.75
N ASP A 253 13.82 -10.70 5.36
CA ASP A 253 15.18 -10.20 5.44
C ASP A 253 16.07 -10.81 4.33
N TRP A 254 17.07 -10.07 3.88
CA TRP A 254 18.00 -10.51 2.83
C TRP A 254 18.87 -11.72 3.24
N ASP A 255 19.02 -12.01 4.54
CA ASP A 255 19.67 -13.21 5.09
C ASP A 255 19.03 -14.51 4.64
N GLN A 256 17.74 -14.49 4.28
CA GLN A 256 17.05 -15.66 3.75
C GLN A 256 17.59 -16.10 2.38
N ILE A 257 18.23 -15.19 1.63
CA ILE A 257 18.68 -15.46 0.27
C ILE A 257 19.99 -16.23 0.27
N ASN A 258 19.94 -17.41 -0.32
CA ASN A 258 21.06 -18.24 -0.73
C ASN A 258 20.67 -19.03 -2.00
N GLN A 259 21.63 -19.73 -2.62
CA GLN A 259 21.41 -20.45 -3.88
C GLN A 259 20.24 -21.45 -3.81
N GLY A 260 20.22 -22.35 -2.82
CA GLY A 260 19.18 -23.38 -2.72
C GLY A 260 17.79 -22.80 -2.46
N PHE A 261 17.71 -21.73 -1.66
CA PHE A 261 16.48 -20.98 -1.46
C PHE A 261 15.95 -20.39 -2.78
N LEU A 262 16.82 -19.75 -3.56
CA LEU A 262 16.44 -19.17 -4.86
C LEU A 262 16.03 -20.24 -5.87
N GLU A 263 16.74 -21.36 -5.95
CA GLU A 263 16.40 -22.47 -6.84
C GLU A 263 15.01 -23.04 -6.52
N THR A 264 14.74 -23.31 -5.24
CA THR A 264 13.43 -23.77 -4.77
C THR A 264 12.33 -22.75 -5.11
N LYS A 265 12.57 -21.47 -4.83
CA LYS A 265 11.61 -20.40 -5.13
C LYS A 265 11.39 -20.21 -6.62
N TYR A 266 12.41 -20.43 -7.45
CA TYR A 266 12.27 -20.33 -8.90
C TYR A 266 11.35 -21.42 -9.43
N GLU A 267 11.51 -22.66 -8.96
CA GLU A 267 10.61 -23.77 -9.30
C GLU A 267 9.17 -23.44 -8.90
N GLU A 268 8.95 -23.03 -7.64
CA GLU A 268 7.63 -22.64 -7.13
C GLU A 268 6.96 -21.53 -7.96
N LEU A 269 7.71 -20.46 -8.27
CA LEU A 269 7.19 -19.30 -9.00
C LEU A 269 7.00 -19.59 -10.50
N SER A 270 7.85 -20.43 -11.10
CA SER A 270 7.76 -20.77 -12.53
C SER A 270 6.48 -21.53 -12.91
N HIS A 271 5.83 -22.18 -11.93
CA HIS A 271 4.58 -22.93 -12.13
C HIS A 271 3.32 -22.09 -11.87
N LYS A 272 3.45 -20.84 -11.41
CA LYS A 272 2.30 -19.97 -11.14
C LYS A 272 1.85 -19.25 -12.42
N GLN A 273 0.54 -18.98 -12.49
CA GLN A 273 -0.02 -18.09 -13.49
C GLN A 273 -0.02 -16.67 -12.98
N TYR A 274 0.41 -15.73 -13.83
CA TYR A 274 0.53 -14.32 -13.51
C TYR A 274 -0.32 -13.47 -14.45
N ARG A 275 -0.61 -12.24 -13.98
CA ARG A 275 -1.30 -11.20 -14.75
C ARG A 275 -0.29 -10.23 -15.33
N ASP A 276 0.41 -10.68 -16.36
CA ASP A 276 1.48 -9.91 -17.03
C ASP A 276 0.99 -8.54 -17.53
N GLU A 277 -0.31 -8.39 -17.85
CA GLU A 277 -0.90 -7.13 -18.27
C GLU A 277 -0.81 -6.02 -17.21
N LYS A 278 -0.74 -6.38 -15.91
CA LYS A 278 -0.61 -5.43 -14.80
C LYS A 278 0.74 -4.72 -14.80
N ALA A 279 1.75 -5.29 -15.46
CA ALA A 279 3.05 -4.66 -15.70
C ALA A 279 2.99 -3.50 -16.71
N PHE A 280 1.86 -3.31 -17.41
CA PHE A 280 1.70 -2.32 -18.47
C PHE A 280 0.55 -1.36 -18.20
N MET A 281 0.62 -0.20 -18.85
CA MET A 281 -0.29 0.91 -18.63
C MET A 281 -1.75 0.57 -18.93
N GLY A 282 -1.99 -0.29 -19.93
CA GLY A 282 -3.33 -0.68 -20.36
C GLY A 282 -4.20 -1.25 -19.24
N TYR A 283 -3.64 -2.06 -18.33
CA TYR A 283 -4.38 -2.59 -17.18
C TYR A 283 -4.91 -1.47 -16.28
N TRP A 284 -4.07 -0.49 -15.97
CA TRP A 284 -4.41 0.60 -15.06
C TRP A 284 -5.39 1.59 -15.69
N VAL A 285 -5.24 1.88 -16.98
CA VAL A 285 -6.21 2.67 -17.77
C VAL A 285 -7.58 2.01 -17.72
N ASN A 286 -7.65 0.71 -18.01
CA ASN A 286 -8.90 -0.04 -17.98
C ASN A 286 -9.55 -0.04 -16.59
N LEU A 287 -8.75 -0.16 -15.52
CA LEU A 287 -9.25 -0.10 -14.15
C LEU A 287 -9.83 1.29 -13.81
N ILE A 288 -9.18 2.37 -14.26
CA ILE A 288 -9.71 3.73 -14.07
C ILE A 288 -11.02 3.89 -14.85
N HIS A 289 -11.05 3.49 -16.13
CA HIS A 289 -12.26 3.53 -16.96
C HIS A 289 -13.42 2.75 -16.34
N GLU A 290 -13.15 1.55 -15.79
CA GLU A 290 -14.16 0.76 -15.07
C GLU A 290 -14.78 1.56 -13.90
N LYS A 291 -13.96 2.29 -13.14
CA LYS A 291 -14.47 3.13 -12.04
C LYS A 291 -15.26 4.33 -12.56
N GLN A 292 -14.82 4.96 -13.64
CA GLN A 292 -15.57 6.05 -14.28
C GLN A 292 -16.94 5.57 -14.75
N GLU A 293 -17.00 4.43 -15.46
CA GLU A 293 -18.24 3.82 -15.93
C GLU A 293 -19.18 3.44 -14.79
N GLN A 294 -18.64 2.88 -13.69
CA GLN A 294 -19.43 2.59 -12.48
C GLN A 294 -20.12 3.86 -11.98
N VAL A 295 -19.39 4.97 -11.81
CA VAL A 295 -19.99 6.24 -11.36
C VAL A 295 -21.01 6.78 -12.38
N ARG A 296 -20.67 6.77 -13.68
CA ARG A 296 -21.53 7.25 -14.77
C ARG A 296 -22.83 6.45 -14.89
N SER A 297 -22.80 5.17 -14.53
CA SER A 297 -24.00 4.31 -14.47
C SER A 297 -24.88 4.53 -13.22
N GLY A 298 -24.51 5.45 -12.33
CA GLY A 298 -25.23 5.72 -11.09
C GLY A 298 -24.91 4.75 -9.94
N ASN A 299 -23.87 3.92 -10.06
CA ASN A 299 -23.40 3.13 -8.94
C ASN A 299 -22.91 4.08 -7.84
N THR A 300 -23.36 3.86 -6.61
CA THR A 300 -22.97 4.63 -5.42
C THR A 300 -22.42 3.74 -4.31
N SER A 301 -22.03 2.50 -4.62
CA SER A 301 -21.50 1.56 -3.64
C SER A 301 -20.25 2.10 -2.94
N PHE A 302 -19.44 2.90 -3.64
CA PHE A 302 -18.30 3.63 -3.08
C PHE A 302 -18.71 4.63 -1.99
N ALA A 303 -19.91 5.20 -2.06
CA ALA A 303 -20.37 6.19 -1.09
C ALA A 303 -20.63 5.55 0.28
N LYS A 304 -20.79 4.22 0.37
CA LYS A 304 -20.94 3.54 1.65
C LYS A 304 -19.70 3.78 2.51
N ILE A 305 -19.91 4.32 3.71
CA ILE A 305 -18.83 4.70 4.65
C ILE A 305 -18.25 3.48 5.37
N GLU A 306 -18.79 2.31 5.06
CA GLU A 306 -18.15 1.03 5.28
C GLU A 306 -16.87 0.93 4.43
N ALA A 307 -15.89 1.76 4.79
CA ALA A 307 -14.55 1.93 4.27
C ALA A 307 -13.66 0.70 4.44
N THR A 308 -14.24 -0.44 4.83
CA THR A 308 -13.49 -1.66 5.15
C THR A 308 -14.20 -2.87 4.56
N ASN A 309 -13.43 -3.87 4.16
CA ASN A 309 -13.91 -5.16 3.66
C ASN A 309 -14.60 -6.04 4.73
N PHE A 310 -14.87 -5.52 5.93
CA PHE A 310 -15.61 -6.25 6.96
C PHE A 310 -17.08 -6.40 6.57
N THR A 311 -17.50 -7.64 6.37
CA THR A 311 -18.87 -8.00 6.07
C THR A 311 -19.68 -8.28 7.34
N SER A 312 -21.00 -8.42 7.23
CA SER A 312 -21.83 -8.92 8.34
C SER A 312 -21.43 -10.33 8.79
N LYS A 313 -20.79 -11.12 7.92
CA LYS A 313 -20.21 -12.43 8.27
C LYS A 313 -19.04 -12.24 9.24
N ASP A 314 -18.17 -11.27 8.97
CA ASP A 314 -17.01 -10.96 9.82
C ASP A 314 -17.43 -10.54 11.23
N LEU A 315 -18.48 -9.73 11.36
CA LEU A 315 -19.05 -9.36 12.66
C LEU A 315 -19.55 -10.59 13.44
N LYS A 316 -20.19 -11.55 12.77
CA LYS A 316 -20.64 -12.82 13.39
C LYS A 316 -19.46 -13.67 13.85
N VAL A 317 -18.38 -13.73 13.07
CA VAL A 317 -17.15 -14.46 13.44
C VAL A 317 -16.49 -13.82 14.66
N LEU A 318 -16.29 -12.50 14.66
CA LEU A 318 -15.74 -11.76 15.79
C LEU A 318 -16.57 -11.97 17.07
N LYS A 319 -17.89 -11.90 16.96
CA LYS A 319 -18.82 -12.18 18.06
C LYS A 319 -18.62 -13.58 18.62
N SER A 320 -18.44 -14.58 17.76
CA SER A 320 -18.17 -15.94 18.19
C SER A 320 -16.83 -16.06 18.93
N ILE A 321 -15.76 -15.44 18.42
CA ILE A 321 -14.43 -15.46 19.06
C ILE A 321 -14.51 -14.83 20.46
N LEU A 322 -15.17 -13.68 20.58
CA LEU A 322 -15.29 -12.97 21.86
C LEU A 322 -16.20 -13.70 22.86
N ASN A 323 -17.26 -14.37 22.40
CA ASN A 323 -18.11 -15.21 23.24
C ASN A 323 -17.38 -16.46 23.73
N GLU A 324 -16.54 -17.09 22.90
CA GLU A 324 -15.67 -18.20 23.30
C GLU A 324 -14.61 -17.76 24.31
N PHE A 325 -14.11 -16.53 24.19
CA PHE A 325 -13.10 -15.99 25.10
C PHE A 325 -13.62 -15.81 26.52
N THR A 326 -14.81 -15.22 26.70
CA THR A 326 -15.34 -14.94 28.04
C THR A 326 -16.83 -14.60 28.06
N SER A 327 -17.54 -15.10 29.08
CA SER A 327 -18.89 -14.63 29.44
C SER A 327 -18.88 -13.34 30.28
N LYS A 328 -17.72 -12.98 30.88
CA LYS A 328 -17.54 -11.74 31.64
C LYS A 328 -17.52 -10.52 30.73
N PRO A 329 -17.80 -9.32 31.26
CA PRO A 329 -17.66 -8.09 30.50
C PRO A 329 -16.26 -7.85 29.94
N ILE A 330 -16.20 -7.27 28.74
CA ILE A 330 -14.97 -7.05 27.96
C ILE A 330 -14.67 -5.55 27.86
N SER A 331 -13.42 -5.20 28.13
CA SER A 331 -12.79 -3.95 27.69
C SER A 331 -12.04 -4.24 26.38
N LEU A 332 -12.54 -3.71 25.27
CA LEU A 332 -11.96 -3.93 23.95
C LEU A 332 -10.98 -2.80 23.63
N ILE A 333 -9.71 -3.13 23.45
CA ILE A 333 -8.71 -2.23 22.89
C ILE A 333 -8.69 -2.49 21.39
N TYR A 334 -9.09 -1.50 20.60
CA TYR A 334 -9.12 -1.60 19.15
C TYR A 334 -7.98 -0.76 18.57
N LYS A 335 -7.00 -1.41 17.96
CA LYS A 335 -5.87 -0.76 17.26
C LYS A 335 -6.11 -0.87 15.77
N GLY A 336 -6.31 0.26 15.09
CA GLY A 336 -6.54 0.32 13.66
C GLY A 336 -6.58 1.76 13.18
N LEU A 337 -6.20 2.01 11.92
CA LEU A 337 -6.20 3.34 11.31
C LEU A 337 -7.43 3.51 10.40
N LEU A 338 -8.06 4.68 10.43
CA LEU A 338 -9.26 4.98 9.64
C LEU A 338 -10.47 4.07 9.95
N THR A 339 -10.54 3.53 11.17
CA THR A 339 -11.51 2.48 11.54
C THR A 339 -12.77 3.06 12.17
N ASN A 340 -13.30 4.12 11.57
CA ASN A 340 -14.26 4.98 12.24
C ASN A 340 -15.67 4.37 12.43
N LEU A 341 -16.07 3.31 11.70
CA LEU A 341 -17.41 2.69 11.85
C LEU A 341 -17.41 1.28 12.48
N ARG A 342 -16.38 0.47 12.25
CA ARG A 342 -16.38 -0.95 12.66
C ARG A 342 -16.35 -1.17 14.17
N PRO A 343 -15.54 -0.45 14.95
CA PRO A 343 -15.58 -0.52 16.40
C PRO A 343 -16.99 -0.23 16.96
N TYR A 344 -17.73 0.72 16.38
CA TYR A 344 -19.12 1.02 16.76
C TYR A 344 -20.08 -0.11 16.42
N GLN A 345 -19.94 -0.75 15.25
CA GLN A 345 -20.76 -1.92 14.90
C GLN A 345 -20.46 -3.13 15.80
N ILE A 346 -19.20 -3.33 16.15
CA ILE A 346 -18.76 -4.36 17.10
C ILE A 346 -19.46 -4.18 18.46
N THR A 347 -19.53 -2.95 18.99
CA THR A 347 -20.23 -2.71 20.28
C THR A 347 -21.73 -2.93 20.20
N LYS A 348 -22.38 -2.66 19.06
CA LYS A 348 -23.80 -2.99 18.84
C LYS A 348 -24.05 -4.50 18.77
N GLU A 349 -23.19 -5.24 18.08
CA GLU A 349 -23.35 -6.69 17.88
C GLU A 349 -23.01 -7.53 19.12
N ILE A 350 -22.11 -7.01 19.97
CA ILE A 350 -21.48 -7.75 21.06
C ILE A 350 -21.81 -7.09 22.41
N LYS A 351 -22.90 -7.57 23.03
CA LYS A 351 -23.50 -6.97 24.24
C LYS A 351 -22.64 -7.01 25.50
N ASN A 352 -21.63 -7.87 25.58
CA ASN A 352 -20.73 -7.97 26.74
C ASN A 352 -19.55 -6.98 26.67
N ILE A 353 -19.42 -6.18 25.60
CA ILE A 353 -18.44 -5.08 25.55
C ILE A 353 -18.93 -3.94 26.43
N GLN A 354 -18.19 -3.65 27.50
CA GLN A 354 -18.47 -2.54 28.42
C GLN A 354 -17.83 -1.22 27.97
N GLU A 355 -16.63 -1.31 27.42
CA GLU A 355 -15.91 -0.16 26.89
C GLU A 355 -15.11 -0.57 25.66
N ILE A 356 -14.92 0.38 24.75
CA ILE A 356 -14.01 0.26 23.63
C ILE A 356 -13.04 1.44 23.66
N LYS A 357 -11.75 1.14 23.58
CA LYS A 357 -10.67 2.13 23.49
C LYS A 357 -10.13 2.08 22.07
N LEU A 358 -10.36 3.15 21.32
CA LEU A 358 -9.88 3.28 19.96
C LEU A 358 -8.46 3.85 19.99
N TYR A 359 -7.57 3.19 19.27
CA TYR A 359 -6.22 3.67 18.98
C TYR A 359 -6.13 3.86 17.47
N ASP A 360 -6.74 4.95 17.01
CA ASP A 360 -6.68 5.43 15.64
C ASP A 360 -6.02 6.80 15.63
N LEU A 361 -4.82 6.88 15.05
CA LEU A 361 -4.03 8.12 15.01
C LEU A 361 -4.66 9.19 14.12
N TRP A 362 -5.65 8.82 13.29
CA TRP A 362 -6.30 9.72 12.35
C TRP A 362 -7.81 9.83 12.60
N GLU A 363 -8.28 9.46 13.79
CA GLU A 363 -9.69 9.63 14.17
C GLU A 363 -10.07 11.12 14.05
N ASN A 364 -11.06 11.42 13.22
CA ASN A 364 -11.69 12.74 13.18
C ASN A 364 -13.21 12.61 13.25
N ARG A 365 -13.73 12.79 14.48
CA ARG A 365 -15.15 12.69 14.78
C ARG A 365 -16.03 13.64 13.96
N SER A 366 -15.52 14.81 13.59
CA SER A 366 -16.29 15.78 12.78
C SER A 366 -16.59 15.24 11.38
N TYR A 367 -15.67 14.46 10.80
CA TYR A 367 -15.88 13.81 9.50
C TYR A 367 -16.88 12.66 9.60
N LEU A 368 -16.81 11.87 10.67
CA LEU A 368 -17.83 10.86 10.95
C LEU A 368 -19.24 11.46 11.04
N GLU A 369 -19.40 12.56 11.75
CA GLU A 369 -20.69 13.25 11.91
C GLU A 369 -21.20 13.84 10.59
N SER A 370 -20.28 14.32 9.74
CA SER A 370 -20.58 14.96 8.46
C SER A 370 -20.92 13.95 7.37
N PHE A 371 -20.21 12.82 7.33
CA PHE A 371 -20.35 11.86 6.24
C PHE A 371 -21.25 10.68 6.62
N SER A 372 -21.27 10.17 7.86
CA SER A 372 -21.95 8.91 8.24
C SER A 372 -23.42 8.82 7.82
N PHE A 373 -23.77 7.77 7.07
CA PHE A 373 -25.15 7.45 6.68
C PHE A 373 -26.01 7.02 7.87
N ASP A 374 -25.42 6.38 8.90
CA ASP A 374 -26.15 5.98 10.11
C ASP A 374 -25.65 6.78 11.33
N LYS A 375 -26.26 7.94 11.55
CA LYS A 375 -25.99 8.81 12.71
C LYS A 375 -26.35 8.15 14.05
N SER A 376 -27.08 7.02 14.07
CA SER A 376 -27.39 6.29 15.31
C SER A 376 -26.16 5.59 15.90
N LEU A 377 -25.16 5.26 15.07
CA LEU A 377 -23.89 4.66 15.51
C LEU A 377 -23.06 5.61 16.38
N LEU A 378 -23.20 6.92 16.18
CA LEU A 378 -22.43 7.95 16.92
C LEU A 378 -22.98 8.22 18.34
N ARG A 379 -24.14 7.64 18.67
CA ARG A 379 -24.81 7.80 19.98
C ARG A 379 -24.36 6.78 21.03
N THR A 380 -23.58 5.77 20.66
CA THR A 380 -23.02 4.79 21.63
C THR A 380 -21.86 5.40 22.40
N ASN A 381 -21.76 5.06 23.69
CA ASN A 381 -20.71 5.50 24.62
C ASN A 381 -19.31 4.94 24.23
N VAL A 382 -18.76 5.36 23.09
CA VAL A 382 -17.33 5.24 22.81
C VAL A 382 -16.63 6.31 23.64
N ILE A 383 -16.13 5.89 24.79
CA ILE A 383 -15.50 6.78 25.76
C ILE A 383 -14.04 6.95 25.32
N ASN A 384 -13.72 8.09 24.70
CA ASN A 384 -12.33 8.53 24.44
C ASN A 384 -11.63 9.03 25.73
N LYS A 385 -11.97 8.45 26.88
CA LYS A 385 -11.45 8.82 28.20
C LYS A 385 -11.20 7.56 29.04
N SER A 386 -9.95 7.40 29.48
CA SER A 386 -9.56 6.41 30.48
C SER A 386 -10.55 6.36 31.64
N PRO A 387 -11.14 5.21 31.99
CA PRO A 387 -11.99 5.12 33.16
C PRO A 387 -11.17 5.46 34.41
N LYS A 388 -11.68 6.37 35.24
CA LYS A 388 -11.04 6.78 36.51
C LYS A 388 -10.96 5.65 37.53
N LYS A 389 -11.59 4.48 37.32
CA LYS A 389 -11.38 3.22 38.06
C LYS A 389 -11.68 2.02 37.14
N ASN A 390 -10.72 1.11 36.95
CA ASN A 390 -10.98 -0.19 36.32
C ASN A 390 -12.01 -0.98 37.16
N PRO A 391 -13.12 -1.47 36.58
CA PRO A 391 -13.94 -2.48 37.25
C PRO A 391 -13.06 -3.69 37.59
N LYS A 392 -13.11 -4.18 38.83
CA LYS A 392 -12.26 -5.29 39.32
C LYS A 392 -12.47 -6.65 38.59
N HIS A 393 -13.31 -6.71 37.54
CA HIS A 393 -13.76 -7.95 36.91
C HIS A 393 -13.86 -7.93 35.37
N THR A 394 -13.37 -6.90 34.67
CA THR A 394 -13.37 -6.85 33.19
C THR A 394 -12.19 -7.63 32.58
N LYS A 395 -12.47 -8.47 31.58
CA LYS A 395 -11.46 -9.08 30.73
C LYS A 395 -11.03 -8.07 29.65
N LYS A 396 -9.77 -8.12 29.22
CA LYS A 396 -9.29 -7.30 28.10
C LYS A 396 -9.09 -8.14 26.85
N ALA A 397 -9.47 -7.56 25.72
CA ALA A 397 -9.19 -8.09 24.40
C ALA A 397 -8.57 -6.99 23.55
N TYR A 398 -7.51 -7.31 22.82
CA TYR A 398 -6.77 -6.39 21.96
C TYR A 398 -6.99 -6.80 20.51
N PHE A 399 -7.82 -6.04 19.80
CA PHE A 399 -8.05 -6.22 18.38
C PHE A 399 -7.04 -5.41 17.58
N VAL A 400 -6.36 -6.06 16.64
CA VAL A 400 -5.44 -5.43 15.68
C VAL A 400 -6.08 -5.50 14.29
N ASP A 401 -6.52 -4.37 13.77
CA ASP A 401 -7.03 -4.25 12.41
C ASP A 401 -5.89 -4.03 11.41
N LEU A 402 -5.47 -5.11 10.76
CA LEU A 402 -4.46 -5.13 9.72
C LEU A 402 -5.00 -4.66 8.36
N THR A 403 -6.31 -4.34 8.25
CA THR A 403 -6.92 -3.90 6.98
C THR A 403 -6.27 -2.62 6.45
N HIS A 404 -5.80 -1.70 7.29
CA HIS A 404 -5.39 -0.39 6.78
C HIS A 404 -3.88 -0.22 6.67
N PHE A 405 -3.11 -1.07 7.32
CA PHE A 405 -1.67 -1.03 7.24
C PHE A 405 -1.05 -2.40 7.48
N ARG A 406 -0.25 -2.88 6.52
CA ARG A 406 0.47 -4.15 6.66
C ARG A 406 1.72 -4.06 7.52
N HIS A 407 2.30 -2.88 7.76
CA HIS A 407 3.68 -2.78 8.27
C HIS A 407 3.88 -2.21 9.68
N ALA A 408 2.86 -1.77 10.42
CA ALA A 408 3.11 -1.09 11.69
C ALA A 408 1.87 -0.78 12.52
N LEU A 409 2.04 -1.03 13.80
CA LEU A 409 1.42 -0.21 14.81
C LEU A 409 2.50 0.82 15.19
N PHE A 410 2.60 1.92 14.43
CA PHE A 410 3.71 2.87 14.44
C PHE A 410 3.96 3.56 15.79
N LYS A 411 5.24 3.87 16.10
CA LYS A 411 5.65 4.60 17.31
C LYS A 411 6.06 6.06 17.07
N ASP A 412 6.48 6.47 15.87
CA ASP A 412 6.75 7.87 15.53
C ASP A 412 6.60 8.15 14.03
N TYR A 413 5.63 9.00 13.65
CA TYR A 413 5.35 9.38 12.26
C TYR A 413 6.19 10.58 11.80
N HIS A 414 6.83 11.30 12.73
CA HIS A 414 7.59 12.52 12.41
C HIS A 414 9.05 12.25 12.03
N LEU A 415 9.52 11.02 12.20
CA LEU A 415 10.89 10.59 11.89
C LEU A 415 10.87 9.42 10.91
N LEU A 416 10.64 9.74 9.63
CA LEU A 416 10.65 8.79 8.50
C LEU A 416 12.05 8.22 8.17
N ASN A 417 12.95 8.19 9.14
CA ASN A 417 14.26 7.55 9.01
C ASN A 417 14.22 6.04 9.35
N ASP A 418 13.12 5.53 9.90
CA ASP A 418 13.03 4.13 10.35
C ASP A 418 11.67 3.48 10.01
N PHE A 419 11.43 3.28 8.70
CA PHE A 419 10.17 2.73 8.18
C PHE A 419 9.96 1.24 8.51
N ARG A 420 10.90 0.61 9.19
CA ARG A 420 10.87 -0.83 9.48
C ARG A 420 10.38 -1.10 10.88
N HIS A 421 9.07 -1.04 11.05
CA HIS A 421 8.47 -1.91 12.06
C HIS A 421 8.13 -3.24 11.39
N ASN A 422 8.67 -4.32 11.93
CA ASN A 422 8.29 -5.66 11.53
C ASN A 422 6.93 -5.98 12.18
N LEU A 423 5.99 -6.55 11.42
CA LEU A 423 4.70 -6.97 11.99
C LEU A 423 4.92 -8.02 13.08
N GLU A 424 5.91 -8.93 12.90
CA GLU A 424 6.33 -9.91 13.89
C GLU A 424 6.70 -9.22 15.22
N GLU A 425 7.60 -8.24 15.19
CA GLU A 425 8.03 -7.48 16.37
C GLU A 425 6.87 -6.71 17.01
N SER A 426 6.04 -6.05 16.20
CA SER A 426 4.90 -5.27 16.69
C SER A 426 3.87 -6.14 17.41
N LEU A 427 3.54 -7.31 16.84
CA LEU A 427 2.63 -8.27 17.47
C LEU A 427 3.24 -8.89 18.72
N LEU A 428 4.55 -9.19 18.69
CA LEU A 428 5.28 -9.69 19.85
C LEU A 428 5.30 -8.68 21.00
N GLU A 429 5.61 -7.41 20.73
CA GLU A 429 5.58 -6.34 21.74
C GLU A 429 4.20 -6.21 22.39
N ILE A 430 3.13 -6.27 21.58
CA ILE A 430 1.76 -6.23 22.09
C ILE A 430 1.48 -7.46 22.95
N TYR A 431 1.83 -8.65 22.47
CA TYR A 431 1.62 -9.90 23.21
C TYR A 431 2.36 -9.88 24.57
N ILE A 432 3.63 -9.45 24.59
CA ILE A 432 4.45 -9.35 25.82
C ILE A 432 3.88 -8.31 26.80
N SER A 433 3.30 -7.22 26.29
CA SER A 433 2.70 -6.18 27.14
C SER A 433 1.40 -6.61 27.85
N GLN A 434 0.80 -7.74 27.45
CA GLN A 434 -0.47 -8.25 27.98
C GLN A 434 -0.32 -9.00 29.31
N ARG A 435 -1.39 -8.99 30.10
CA ARG A 435 -1.49 -9.79 31.33
C ARG A 435 -2.00 -11.21 31.02
N PRO A 436 -1.69 -12.21 31.86
CA PRO A 436 -2.24 -13.55 31.73
C PRO A 436 -3.76 -13.56 31.59
N GLY A 437 -4.24 -14.28 30.58
CA GLY A 437 -5.66 -14.43 30.29
C GLY A 437 -6.32 -13.21 29.64
N GLU A 438 -5.54 -12.24 29.15
CA GLU A 438 -5.97 -11.26 28.15
C GLU A 438 -5.85 -11.86 26.74
N MET A 439 -6.67 -11.40 25.79
CA MET A 439 -6.70 -11.92 24.41
C MET A 439 -6.04 -10.94 23.45
N LEU A 440 -5.21 -11.45 22.54
CA LEU A 440 -4.77 -10.76 21.33
C LEU A 440 -5.48 -11.39 20.14
N PHE A 441 -6.02 -10.58 19.24
CA PHE A 441 -6.67 -11.06 18.03
C PHE A 441 -6.62 -10.02 16.93
N GLY A 442 -6.73 -10.47 15.68
CA GLY A 442 -6.70 -9.61 14.51
C GLY A 442 -7.33 -10.28 13.31
N ASN A 443 -7.34 -9.57 12.18
CA ASN A 443 -7.88 -10.03 10.92
C ASN A 443 -6.77 -10.33 9.90
N MET A 444 -7.17 -10.60 8.65
CA MET A 444 -6.26 -10.95 7.54
C MET A 444 -5.49 -12.25 7.75
N ALA A 445 -6.07 -13.22 8.48
CA ALA A 445 -5.43 -14.52 8.70
C ALA A 445 -5.16 -15.32 7.40
N LYS A 446 -5.83 -14.97 6.29
CA LYS A 446 -5.62 -15.58 4.96
C LYS A 446 -4.65 -14.80 4.07
N ASP A 447 -4.09 -13.70 4.57
CA ASP A 447 -3.06 -12.98 3.86
C ASP A 447 -1.71 -13.66 4.04
N ASP A 448 -0.97 -13.87 2.94
CA ASP A 448 0.27 -14.65 2.95
C ASP A 448 1.30 -14.08 3.93
N TYR A 449 1.53 -12.75 3.91
CA TYR A 449 2.47 -12.09 4.83
C TYR A 449 2.04 -12.23 6.30
N VAL A 450 0.74 -12.05 6.60
CA VAL A 450 0.23 -12.21 7.97
C VAL A 450 0.37 -13.66 8.43
N GLY A 451 0.02 -14.63 7.57
CA GLY A 451 0.17 -16.06 7.84
C GLY A 451 1.63 -16.41 8.19
N GLU A 452 2.57 -16.00 7.35
CA GLU A 452 4.01 -16.22 7.57
C GLU A 452 4.50 -15.60 8.88
N VAL A 453 4.03 -14.39 9.24
CA VAL A 453 4.38 -13.75 10.51
C VAL A 453 3.83 -14.54 11.71
N LEU A 454 2.58 -15.01 11.64
CA LEU A 454 1.99 -15.81 12.72
C LEU A 454 2.74 -17.14 12.91
N GLU A 455 3.10 -17.82 11.81
CA GLU A 455 3.92 -19.04 11.84
C GLU A 455 5.30 -18.80 12.45
N ARG A 456 5.95 -17.69 12.10
CA ARG A 456 7.25 -17.31 12.69
C ARG A 456 7.15 -17.04 14.19
N LEU A 457 6.09 -16.37 14.63
CA LEU A 457 5.83 -16.15 16.07
C LEU A 457 5.57 -17.47 16.81
N GLU A 458 4.85 -18.41 16.20
CA GLU A 458 4.66 -19.76 16.72
C GLU A 458 5.98 -20.51 16.89
N GLN A 459 6.83 -20.47 15.86
CA GLN A 459 8.11 -21.19 15.84
C GLN A 459 9.14 -20.60 16.80
N LYS A 460 9.32 -19.27 16.79
CA LYS A 460 10.36 -18.59 17.57
C LYS A 460 9.98 -18.29 19.01
N HIS A 461 8.69 -18.03 19.26
CA HIS A 461 8.21 -17.55 20.57
C HIS A 461 7.18 -18.48 21.21
N HIS A 462 6.84 -19.61 20.59
CA HIS A 462 5.89 -20.59 21.10
C HIS A 462 4.48 -20.03 21.39
N ILE A 463 4.10 -18.95 20.70
CA ILE A 463 2.79 -18.32 20.85
C ILE A 463 1.79 -19.05 19.95
N LYS A 464 0.89 -19.86 20.51
CA LYS A 464 -0.10 -20.60 19.70
C LYS A 464 -1.26 -19.71 19.27
N PHE A 465 -1.43 -19.52 17.97
CA PHE A 465 -2.59 -18.84 17.40
C PHE A 465 -3.68 -19.84 17.00
N LYS A 466 -4.93 -19.38 17.06
CA LYS A 466 -6.09 -20.07 16.50
C LYS A 466 -6.60 -19.24 15.34
N ILE A 467 -6.97 -19.89 14.25
CA ILE A 467 -7.56 -19.24 13.08
C ILE A 467 -9.04 -19.59 13.00
N LYS A 468 -9.88 -18.58 12.77
CA LYS A 468 -11.31 -18.72 12.51
C LYS A 468 -11.71 -17.80 11.36
N ASP A 469 -11.97 -18.40 10.21
CA ASP A 469 -12.20 -17.70 8.93
C ASP A 469 -11.04 -16.75 8.58
N ASN A 470 -11.26 -15.43 8.53
CA ASN A 470 -10.22 -14.44 8.24
C ASN A 470 -9.59 -13.83 9.51
N PHE A 471 -9.86 -14.40 10.69
CA PHE A 471 -9.38 -13.89 11.97
C PHE A 471 -8.43 -14.87 12.64
N TRP A 472 -7.46 -14.32 13.35
CA TRP A 472 -6.52 -15.05 14.18
C TRP A 472 -6.61 -14.53 15.62
N TYR A 473 -6.35 -15.39 16.60
CA TYR A 473 -6.39 -15.01 18.01
C TYR A 473 -5.54 -15.92 18.89
N CYS A 474 -5.01 -15.38 19.97
CA CYS A 474 -4.36 -16.13 21.04
C CYS A 474 -4.72 -15.55 22.41
N ILE A 475 -4.59 -16.36 23.45
CA ILE A 475 -4.76 -15.91 24.84
C ILE A 475 -3.37 -15.86 25.43
N SER A 476 -3.01 -14.72 26.02
CA SER A 476 -1.73 -14.56 26.71
C SER A 476 -1.65 -15.56 27.86
N SER A 477 -0.85 -16.60 27.67
CA SER A 477 -0.42 -17.51 28.72
C SER A 477 0.98 -17.05 29.09
N LYS A 478 1.17 -16.44 30.26
CA LYS A 478 2.55 -16.15 30.71
C LYS A 478 3.36 -17.45 30.69
N THR A 479 4.49 -17.43 29.99
CA THR A 479 5.74 -18.00 30.48
C THR A 479 6.40 -16.97 31.37
#